data_AF-S2EUW0-F1
#
_entry.id   AF-S2EUW0-F1
#
_cell.length_a   1.000
_cell.length_b   1.000
_cell.length_c   1.000
_cell.angle_alpha   90.00
_cell.angle_beta   90.00
_cell.angle_gamma   90.00
#
_symmetry.space_group_name_H-M   'P 1'
#
loop_
_entity.id
_entity.type
_entity.pdbx_description
1 polymer ?
#
loop_
_entity_poly.entity_id
_entity_poly.type
_entity_poly.pdbx_seq_one_letter_code
_entity_poly.pdbx_strand_id
1 'polypeptide(L)'
;MNTTLKTLAILAILPVFTVALSQSYLTDADALKAQGVGVASYGSANAGIVCGDRLCSEVSSKYVEKQMTEQKMEEKQMKDKAMMEEKHAMAYKMTQSVDAGSVLKLSRANVPATIPLHQGYHDGGNVYYIITDSSDQTHADTISKNQKWKVELAPLLKNAPAKALSKAYMFTNGISGDGVHKFQGEVFTSTPAQPDVYSALTSHVHVTWKDGATPRILNSEKAILDAEKKGELTLTPVQVVLNMPQIVWPDGQMMVKKDKTLADDTPYVGGQVLNIDTKEKTVTFIAHRGWGPDGRTIYYIVTDATPSGPAEMMGVTNAPRDANLIANSAAVDIYQFTNGIKGSGPLGFQAGIASGALGDENYSPMWRINVIGWKDPANAALLENISDINAYKNAGKIDISLARPMNSDHIVNCPFIDPFQ
;
A
#
# COMPACT_ATOMS: atom_id res chain seq x y z
N MET A 1 -19.25 -21.90 -57.45
CA MET A 1 -17.89 -21.65 -57.99
C MET A 1 -17.89 -20.33 -58.72
N ASN A 2 -16.94 -19.45 -58.36
CA ASN A 2 -16.41 -18.30 -59.11
C ASN A 2 -17.31 -17.09 -59.40
N THR A 3 -16.91 -15.82 -59.27
CA THR A 3 -15.73 -15.12 -58.70
C THR A 3 -16.04 -13.61 -58.78
N THR A 4 -15.89 -12.90 -57.67
CA THR A 4 -15.13 -11.64 -57.49
C THR A 4 -15.04 -10.58 -58.62
N LEU A 5 -15.55 -9.38 -58.28
CA LEU A 5 -15.05 -8.00 -58.51
C LEU A 5 -14.81 -7.47 -59.95
N LYS A 6 -15.44 -6.31 -60.26
CA LYS A 6 -14.76 -4.99 -60.35
C LYS A 6 -15.72 -3.82 -60.67
N THR A 7 -15.76 -2.86 -59.73
CA THR A 7 -15.71 -1.39 -59.88
C THR A 7 -16.49 -0.66 -60.99
N LEU A 8 -17.38 0.24 -60.57
CA LEU A 8 -17.58 1.55 -61.22
C LEU A 8 -17.99 2.60 -60.17
N ALA A 9 -17.17 3.64 -60.08
CA ALA A 9 -17.26 4.77 -59.16
C ALA A 9 -18.17 5.85 -59.74
N ILE A 10 -18.98 6.49 -58.89
CA ILE A 10 -19.63 7.77 -59.20
C ILE A 10 -19.35 8.77 -58.07
N LEU A 11 -18.80 9.89 -58.52
CA LEU A 11 -18.49 11.15 -57.84
C LEU A 11 -19.57 11.65 -56.87
N ALA A 12 -19.12 12.13 -55.71
CA ALA A 12 -19.71 13.30 -55.07
C ALA A 12 -18.58 14.20 -54.54
N ILE A 13 -18.55 15.44 -55.03
CA ILE A 13 -17.55 16.49 -54.83
C ILE A 13 -18.05 17.42 -53.70
N LEU A 14 -17.24 17.57 -52.62
CA LEU A 14 -16.91 18.74 -51.74
C LEU A 14 -18.01 19.78 -51.32
N PRO A 15 -17.87 20.54 -50.19
CA PRO A 15 -16.62 20.91 -49.50
C PRO A 15 -16.57 20.77 -47.97
N VAL A 16 -15.33 20.71 -47.49
CA VAL A 16 -14.88 20.87 -46.10
C VAL A 16 -15.05 22.33 -45.68
N PHE A 17 -15.77 22.58 -44.58
CA PHE A 17 -15.76 23.86 -43.87
C PHE A 17 -15.14 23.66 -42.48
N THR A 18 -13.97 24.27 -42.31
CA THR A 18 -13.35 24.60 -41.02
C THR A 18 -14.08 25.78 -40.40
N VAL A 19 -14.59 25.63 -39.17
CA VAL A 19 -14.93 26.76 -38.30
C VAL A 19 -14.40 26.46 -36.91
N ALA A 20 -13.33 27.16 -36.55
CA ALA A 20 -12.94 27.41 -35.18
C ALA A 20 -13.97 28.37 -34.57
N LEU A 21 -14.60 27.99 -33.47
CA LEU A 21 -15.33 28.91 -32.60
C LEU A 21 -14.96 28.63 -31.16
N SER A 22 -14.38 29.67 -30.57
CA SER A 22 -14.01 29.89 -29.19
C SER A 22 -15.12 29.55 -28.19
N GLN A 23 -14.84 28.63 -27.28
CA GLN A 23 -15.48 28.57 -25.96
C GLN A 23 -14.62 29.35 -24.96
N SER A 24 -14.62 30.66 -25.10
CA SER A 24 -14.60 31.54 -23.92
C SER A 24 -16.06 31.69 -23.48
N TYR A 25 -16.31 31.97 -22.20
CA TYR A 25 -17.63 31.96 -21.53
C TYR A 25 -18.07 30.58 -21.04
N LEU A 26 -17.47 30.14 -19.92
CA LEU A 26 -18.16 29.80 -18.66
C LEU A 26 -17.12 29.28 -17.65
N THR A 27 -16.23 30.16 -17.21
CA THR A 27 -15.39 29.97 -16.03
C THR A 27 -15.14 31.33 -15.39
N ASP A 28 -16.12 31.86 -14.67
CA ASP A 28 -15.89 32.93 -13.70
C ASP A 28 -17.12 33.11 -12.82
N ALA A 29 -17.12 32.43 -11.66
CA ALA A 29 -18.01 32.77 -10.55
C ALA A 29 -17.46 32.26 -9.20
N ASP A 30 -16.72 31.15 -9.16
CA ASP A 30 -16.22 30.59 -7.91
C ASP A 30 -14.71 30.82 -7.63
N ALA A 31 -13.99 31.46 -8.55
CA ALA A 31 -12.55 31.78 -8.37
C ALA A 31 -12.28 33.08 -7.58
N LEU A 32 -13.31 33.76 -7.07
CA LEU A 32 -13.16 35.05 -6.34
C LEU A 32 -13.49 34.98 -4.84
N LYS A 33 -13.61 33.78 -4.24
CA LYS A 33 -13.78 33.62 -2.78
C LYS A 33 -12.62 32.97 -2.03
N ALA A 34 -11.45 32.90 -2.64
CA ALA A 34 -10.22 32.44 -1.99
C ALA A 34 -9.08 33.48 -2.10
N GLN A 35 -9.35 34.73 -1.74
CA GLN A 35 -8.27 35.65 -1.35
C GLN A 35 -8.15 35.63 0.18
N GLY A 36 -7.48 34.60 0.69
CA GLY A 36 -6.92 34.62 2.03
C GLY A 36 -5.76 35.62 2.06
N VAL A 37 -5.78 36.54 3.03
CA VAL A 37 -4.70 37.51 3.25
C VAL A 37 -3.45 36.74 3.69
N GLY A 38 -2.38 36.79 2.91
CA GLY A 38 -1.11 36.14 3.24
C GLY A 38 -0.51 36.73 4.51
N VAL A 39 -0.17 35.88 5.47
CA VAL A 39 0.55 36.30 6.68
C VAL A 39 1.99 36.61 6.29
N ALA A 40 2.39 37.86 6.45
CA ALA A 40 3.73 38.32 6.13
C ALA A 40 4.71 37.92 7.25
N SER A 41 5.67 37.07 6.88
CA SER A 41 6.90 36.70 7.60
C SER A 41 6.88 35.41 8.44
N TYR A 42 7.78 34.51 8.04
CA TYR A 42 8.48 33.58 8.93
C TYR A 42 9.98 33.87 8.80
N GLY A 43 10.68 33.92 9.93
CA GLY A 43 12.10 34.27 9.99
C GLY A 43 12.43 35.11 11.21
N SER A 44 13.71 35.47 11.36
CA SER A 44 14.35 36.14 12.52
C SER A 44 13.63 37.38 13.06
N ALA A 45 12.67 37.95 12.34
CA ALA A 45 11.82 39.06 12.78
C ALA A 45 10.88 38.71 13.95
N ASN A 46 10.60 37.42 14.21
CA ASN A 46 9.69 36.97 15.29
C ASN A 46 10.42 36.29 16.47
N ALA A 47 11.76 36.30 16.46
CA ALA A 47 12.57 35.70 17.51
C ALA A 47 12.39 36.48 18.84
N GLY A 48 11.69 35.87 19.80
CA GLY A 48 11.38 36.46 21.11
C GLY A 48 9.90 36.67 21.40
N ILE A 49 9.00 36.39 20.44
CA ILE A 49 7.54 36.50 20.64
C ILE A 49 6.94 35.15 21.04
N VAL A 50 7.48 34.04 20.52
CA VAL A 50 7.00 32.68 20.77
C VAL A 50 8.10 31.87 21.47
N CYS A 51 7.76 31.29 22.63
CA CYS A 51 8.64 30.48 23.46
C CYS A 51 8.03 29.08 23.55
N GLY A 52 8.43 28.19 22.62
CA GLY A 52 7.81 26.87 22.48
C GLY A 52 6.44 26.97 21.79
N ASP A 53 5.39 26.44 22.42
CA ASP A 53 4.00 26.45 21.95
C ASP A 53 3.16 27.62 22.49
N ARG A 54 3.77 28.57 23.21
CA ARG A 54 3.08 29.72 23.84
C ARG A 54 3.80 31.05 23.56
N LEU A 55 3.10 32.16 23.80
CA LEU A 55 3.69 33.51 23.71
C LEU A 55 4.62 33.76 24.90
N CYS A 56 5.81 34.32 24.64
CA CYS A 56 6.82 34.59 25.68
C CYS A 56 6.31 35.55 26.78
N SER A 57 5.28 36.37 26.49
CA SER A 57 4.61 37.24 27.46
C SER A 57 3.80 36.49 28.52
N GLU A 58 3.53 35.20 28.31
CA GLU A 58 2.75 34.34 29.23
C GLU A 58 3.64 33.54 30.21
N VAL A 59 4.96 33.68 30.11
CA VAL A 59 5.93 32.92 30.92
C VAL A 59 6.53 33.83 32.00
N SER A 60 6.14 33.61 33.26
CA SER A 60 6.71 34.38 34.38
C SER A 60 8.20 34.06 34.61
N SER A 61 8.99 35.09 34.93
CA SER A 61 10.46 35.13 34.97
C SER A 61 11.17 34.24 36.01
N LYS A 62 10.48 33.30 36.66
CA LYS A 62 11.08 32.37 37.64
C LYS A 62 11.42 30.97 37.10
N TYR A 63 11.07 30.65 35.85
CA TYR A 63 11.30 29.32 35.26
C TYR A 63 12.62 29.18 34.49
N VAL A 64 13.24 30.30 34.04
CA VAL A 64 14.45 30.27 33.20
C VAL A 64 15.72 30.00 34.02
N GLU A 65 15.74 30.34 35.31
CA GLU A 65 16.96 30.26 36.14
C GLU A 65 17.27 28.84 36.65
N LYS A 66 16.32 27.90 36.55
CA LYS A 66 16.52 26.52 37.03
C LYS A 66 17.06 25.55 35.96
N GLN A 67 16.84 25.82 34.67
CA GLN A 67 17.30 24.91 33.59
C GLN A 67 18.75 25.14 33.14
N MET A 68 19.33 26.32 33.38
CA MET A 68 20.72 26.62 32.97
C MET A 68 21.79 26.00 33.88
N THR A 69 21.42 25.48 35.06
CA THR A 69 22.36 24.94 36.05
C THR A 69 22.57 23.43 35.92
N GLU A 70 21.62 22.68 35.35
CA GLU A 70 21.72 21.22 35.16
C GLU A 70 22.50 20.85 33.88
N GLN A 71 22.42 21.66 32.81
CA GLN A 71 23.18 21.45 31.56
C GLN A 71 24.71 21.56 31.73
N LYS A 72 25.21 22.24 32.77
CA LYS A 72 26.66 22.45 32.97
C LYS A 72 27.39 21.28 33.64
N MET A 73 26.69 20.24 34.12
CA MET A 73 27.34 19.09 34.76
C MET A 73 27.50 17.86 33.83
N GLU A 74 26.63 17.66 32.84
CA GLU A 74 26.74 16.51 31.92
C GLU A 74 27.78 16.70 30.81
N GLU A 75 28.06 17.95 30.43
CA GLU A 75 29.06 18.29 29.39
C GLU A 75 30.51 17.93 29.80
N LYS A 76 30.74 17.70 31.10
CA LYS A 76 32.07 17.39 31.65
C LYS A 76 32.39 15.89 31.73
N GLN A 77 31.41 14.99 31.57
CA GLN A 77 31.64 13.53 31.64
C GLN A 77 31.69 12.83 30.27
N MET A 78 31.30 13.48 29.17
CA MET A 78 31.37 12.89 27.83
C MET A 78 32.71 13.13 27.09
N LYS A 79 33.57 14.03 27.58
CA LYS A 79 34.81 14.41 26.89
C LYS A 79 35.94 13.37 26.96
N ASP A 80 35.93 12.46 27.93
CA ASP A 80 37.05 11.52 28.13
C ASP A 80 36.86 10.15 27.46
N LYS A 81 35.67 9.82 26.92
CA LYS A 81 35.45 8.60 26.12
C LYS A 81 35.69 8.77 24.62
N ALA A 82 35.82 10.00 24.13
CA ALA A 82 35.85 10.33 22.71
C ALA A 82 37.20 10.05 22.00
N MET A 83 38.30 9.78 22.72
CA MET A 83 39.65 9.72 22.12
C MET A 83 40.14 8.34 21.65
N MET A 84 39.33 7.26 21.71
CA MET A 84 39.73 5.95 21.15
C MET A 84 38.93 5.47 19.91
N GLU A 85 37.76 6.05 19.61
CA GLU A 85 36.97 5.71 18.41
C GLU A 85 37.42 6.48 17.15
N GLU A 86 38.26 7.51 17.31
CA GLU A 86 38.64 8.46 16.26
C GLU A 86 39.52 7.86 15.14
N LYS A 87 40.16 6.70 15.37
CA LYS A 87 41.09 6.10 14.38
C LYS A 87 40.46 5.13 13.37
N HIS A 88 39.24 4.65 13.58
CA HIS A 88 38.53 3.84 12.56
C HIS A 88 37.53 4.65 11.71
N ALA A 89 37.14 5.85 12.16
CA ALA A 89 36.19 6.71 11.46
C ALA A 89 36.78 7.57 10.32
N MET A 90 38.11 7.76 10.28
CA MET A 90 38.76 8.59 9.25
C MET A 90 38.87 7.92 7.85
N ALA A 91 38.72 6.60 7.75
CA ALA A 91 38.81 5.91 6.46
C ALA A 91 37.48 5.87 5.68
N TYR A 92 36.34 6.20 6.31
CA TYR A 92 35.01 6.16 5.68
C TYR A 92 34.44 7.56 5.34
N LYS A 93 35.14 8.64 5.70
CA LYS A 93 34.69 10.04 5.52
C LYS A 93 35.29 10.78 4.33
N MET A 94 36.00 10.10 3.43
CA MET A 94 36.44 10.67 2.15
C MET A 94 35.66 10.06 0.98
N THR A 95 34.34 10.31 0.94
CA THR A 95 33.49 10.34 -0.28
C THR A 95 32.04 10.65 0.13
N GLN A 96 31.80 11.81 0.75
CA GLN A 96 30.47 12.43 0.68
C GLN A 96 30.63 13.90 0.31
N SER A 97 30.39 14.14 -0.97
CA SER A 97 30.06 15.43 -1.54
C SER A 97 28.81 16.01 -0.86
N VAL A 98 28.94 17.23 -0.34
CA VAL A 98 27.89 18.27 -0.14
C VAL A 98 26.44 17.77 -0.08
N ASP A 99 25.89 17.67 1.13
CA ASP A 99 24.46 17.50 1.37
C ASP A 99 23.73 18.83 1.07
N ALA A 100 22.92 18.81 0.02
CA ALA A 100 22.09 19.92 -0.44
C ALA A 100 20.62 19.49 -0.62
N GLY A 101 20.16 18.45 0.11
CA GLY A 101 18.78 17.98 0.02
C GLY A 101 17.86 18.59 1.08
N SER A 102 16.72 19.16 0.69
CA SER A 102 15.63 19.47 1.62
C SER A 102 15.01 18.19 2.19
N VAL A 103 14.70 18.17 3.49
CA VAL A 103 14.00 17.04 4.17
C VAL A 103 12.51 17.36 4.31
N LEU A 104 11.65 16.51 3.75
CA LEU A 104 10.21 16.53 3.94
C LEU A 104 9.85 15.70 5.16
N LYS A 105 9.14 16.32 6.12
CA LYS A 105 8.53 15.64 7.25
C LYS A 105 7.01 15.68 7.11
N LEU A 106 6.40 14.50 7.01
CA LEU A 106 4.95 14.36 6.98
C LEU A 106 4.46 14.04 8.37
N SER A 107 3.54 14.83 8.91
CA SER A 107 2.85 14.47 10.16
C SER A 107 2.20 13.10 10.02
N ARG A 108 2.38 12.23 11.02
CA ARG A 108 1.80 10.88 11.04
C ARG A 108 2.19 10.08 9.78
N ALA A 109 3.46 10.17 9.36
CA ALA A 109 3.94 9.45 8.18
C ALA A 109 3.81 7.93 8.36
N ASN A 110 4.00 7.45 9.58
CA ASN A 110 3.88 6.04 9.96
C ASN A 110 3.00 5.95 11.20
N VAL A 111 1.92 5.17 11.13
CA VAL A 111 0.99 4.97 12.25
C VAL A 111 0.63 3.49 12.40
N PRO A 112 0.37 2.99 13.62
CA PRO A 112 -0.11 1.62 13.79
C PRO A 112 -1.54 1.49 13.25
N ALA A 113 -1.85 0.35 12.63
CA ALA A 113 -3.20 -0.03 12.23
C ALA A 113 -3.50 -1.47 12.68
N THR A 114 -4.49 -1.64 13.55
CA THR A 114 -4.85 -2.94 14.10
C THR A 114 -6.05 -3.53 13.34
N ILE A 115 -5.80 -4.62 12.62
CA ILE A 115 -6.73 -5.27 11.70
C ILE A 115 -7.20 -6.61 12.29
N PRO A 116 -8.48 -6.99 12.17
CA PRO A 116 -8.96 -8.29 12.61
C PRO A 116 -8.35 -9.43 11.80
N LEU A 117 -7.91 -10.47 12.50
CA LEU A 117 -7.51 -11.75 11.91
C LEU A 117 -8.70 -12.69 11.82
N HIS A 118 -8.75 -13.45 10.75
CA HIS A 118 -9.59 -14.62 10.59
C HIS A 118 -8.76 -15.87 10.78
N GLN A 119 -9.40 -16.96 11.20
CA GLN A 119 -8.75 -18.26 11.27
C GLN A 119 -9.37 -19.18 10.21
N GLY A 120 -8.51 -19.75 9.37
CA GLY A 120 -8.84 -20.78 8.37
C GLY A 120 -7.84 -21.93 8.43
N TYR A 121 -7.85 -22.77 7.41
CA TYR A 121 -7.07 -23.99 7.37
C TYR A 121 -6.28 -24.16 6.08
N HIS A 122 -5.15 -24.84 6.19
CA HIS A 122 -4.41 -25.42 5.07
C HIS A 122 -3.84 -26.76 5.51
N ASP A 123 -4.20 -27.83 4.80
CA ASP A 123 -3.73 -29.20 5.03
C ASP A 123 -3.75 -29.64 6.51
N GLY A 124 -4.83 -29.26 7.21
CA GLY A 124 -5.06 -29.58 8.61
C GLY A 124 -4.43 -28.62 9.62
N GLY A 125 -3.51 -27.75 9.18
CA GLY A 125 -2.92 -26.70 9.99
C GLY A 125 -3.74 -25.41 9.98
N ASN A 126 -3.55 -24.56 10.99
CA ASN A 126 -4.21 -23.27 11.07
C ASN A 126 -3.50 -22.23 10.20
N VAL A 127 -4.30 -21.40 9.54
CA VAL A 127 -3.87 -20.20 8.83
C VAL A 127 -4.61 -19.02 9.46
N TYR A 128 -3.88 -17.96 9.80
CA TYR A 128 -4.45 -16.67 10.20
C TYR A 128 -4.22 -15.65 9.11
N TYR A 129 -5.26 -14.97 8.68
CA TYR A 129 -5.23 -14.11 7.50
C TYR A 129 -6.12 -12.87 7.72
N ILE A 130 -5.91 -11.84 6.90
CA ILE A 130 -6.76 -10.64 6.87
C ILE A 130 -7.55 -10.58 5.56
N ILE A 131 -8.65 -9.82 5.53
CA ILE A 131 -9.39 -9.51 4.30
C ILE A 131 -9.40 -8.00 4.14
N THR A 132 -8.76 -7.50 3.10
CA THR A 132 -8.58 -6.05 2.89
C THR A 132 -9.40 -5.51 1.74
N ASP A 133 -9.55 -6.27 0.65
CA ASP A 133 -10.20 -5.81 -0.58
C ASP A 133 -11.10 -6.89 -1.19
N SER A 134 -12.12 -6.45 -1.90
CA SER A 134 -12.98 -7.30 -2.73
C SER A 134 -13.18 -6.69 -4.11
N SER A 135 -13.23 -7.54 -5.14
CA SER A 135 -13.66 -7.13 -6.48
C SER A 135 -15.15 -6.85 -6.59
N ASP A 136 -15.94 -7.17 -5.56
CA ASP A 136 -17.40 -7.10 -5.57
C ASP A 136 -17.92 -6.31 -4.35
N GLN A 137 -18.84 -5.38 -4.62
CA GLN A 137 -19.39 -4.49 -3.60
C GLN A 137 -20.17 -5.25 -2.52
N THR A 138 -20.93 -6.27 -2.91
CA THR A 138 -21.77 -7.03 -1.95
C THR A 138 -20.89 -7.79 -0.96
N HIS A 139 -19.81 -8.40 -1.44
CA HIS A 139 -18.84 -9.08 -0.58
C HIS A 139 -18.08 -8.07 0.29
N ALA A 140 -17.61 -6.96 -0.28
CA ALA A 140 -16.95 -5.89 0.50
C ALA A 140 -17.81 -5.45 1.68
N ASP A 141 -19.08 -5.10 1.45
CA ASP A 141 -19.97 -4.58 2.50
C ASP A 141 -20.35 -5.64 3.53
N THR A 142 -20.64 -6.86 3.07
CA THR A 142 -21.02 -7.97 3.95
C THR A 142 -19.87 -8.34 4.89
N ILE A 143 -18.66 -8.47 4.35
CA ILE A 143 -17.48 -8.80 5.14
C ILE A 143 -17.16 -7.63 6.09
N SER A 144 -17.20 -6.38 5.60
CA SER A 144 -16.97 -5.19 6.41
C SER A 144 -17.83 -5.16 7.67
N LYS A 145 -19.14 -5.39 7.51
CA LYS A 145 -20.10 -5.47 8.61
C LYS A 145 -19.79 -6.62 9.57
N ASN A 146 -19.40 -7.77 9.01
CA ASN A 146 -19.17 -9.00 9.76
C ASN A 146 -17.89 -8.95 10.61
N GLN A 147 -16.82 -8.31 10.12
CA GLN A 147 -15.53 -8.20 10.80
C GLN A 147 -15.35 -6.87 11.56
N LYS A 148 -16.29 -5.92 11.40
CA LYS A 148 -16.24 -4.57 11.98
C LYS A 148 -14.95 -3.82 11.61
N TRP A 149 -14.49 -4.03 10.38
CA TRP A 149 -13.34 -3.40 9.77
C TRP A 149 -13.59 -3.30 8.28
N LYS A 150 -13.35 -2.14 7.67
CA LYS A 150 -13.65 -1.90 6.26
C LYS A 150 -12.84 -2.82 5.35
N VAL A 151 -13.55 -3.54 4.49
CA VAL A 151 -13.03 -4.15 3.27
C VAL A 151 -13.31 -3.18 2.13
N GLU A 152 -12.26 -2.82 1.39
CA GLU A 152 -12.33 -1.85 0.31
C GLU A 152 -12.84 -2.51 -0.98
N LEU A 153 -13.61 -1.75 -1.77
CA LEU A 153 -14.01 -2.19 -3.10
C LEU A 153 -12.86 -1.90 -4.07
N ALA A 154 -12.29 -2.95 -4.67
CA ALA A 154 -11.26 -2.89 -5.70
C ALA A 154 -11.74 -3.57 -7.00
N PRO A 155 -12.55 -2.88 -7.83
CA PRO A 155 -13.24 -3.51 -8.97
C PRO A 155 -12.30 -4.17 -9.98
N LEU A 156 -11.07 -3.64 -10.11
CA LEU A 156 -10.08 -4.13 -11.06
C LEU A 156 -9.57 -5.54 -10.73
N LEU A 157 -9.69 -5.99 -9.47
CA LEU A 157 -9.28 -7.35 -9.08
C LEU A 157 -10.04 -8.44 -9.85
N LYS A 158 -11.25 -8.15 -10.35
CA LYS A 158 -12.01 -9.09 -11.22
C LYS A 158 -11.26 -9.45 -12.51
N ASN A 159 -10.32 -8.61 -12.95
CA ASN A 159 -9.54 -8.80 -14.17
C ASN A 159 -8.25 -9.60 -13.93
N ALA A 160 -7.96 -9.99 -12.67
CA ALA A 160 -6.79 -10.76 -12.33
C ALA A 160 -6.82 -12.13 -13.04
N PRO A 161 -5.74 -12.51 -13.74
CA PRO A 161 -5.69 -13.78 -14.44
C PRO A 161 -5.59 -14.93 -13.42
N ALA A 162 -6.11 -16.11 -13.76
CA ALA A 162 -6.08 -17.28 -12.86
C ALA A 162 -4.66 -17.65 -12.36
N LYS A 163 -3.61 -17.35 -13.14
CA LYS A 163 -2.21 -17.58 -12.73
C LYS A 163 -1.72 -16.66 -11.61
N ALA A 164 -2.40 -15.53 -11.40
CA ALA A 164 -2.14 -14.61 -10.30
C ALA A 164 -2.97 -14.93 -9.05
N LEU A 165 -3.83 -15.96 -9.08
CA LEU A 165 -4.77 -16.25 -8.00
C LEU A 165 -4.41 -17.56 -7.28
N SER A 166 -4.50 -17.55 -5.96
CA SER A 166 -4.72 -18.77 -5.17
C SER A 166 -6.21 -19.14 -5.19
N LYS A 167 -6.55 -20.30 -4.61
CA LYS A 167 -7.93 -20.71 -4.41
C LYS A 167 -8.23 -20.86 -2.92
N ALA A 168 -9.41 -20.42 -2.51
CA ALA A 168 -9.96 -20.68 -1.19
C ALA A 168 -11.37 -21.27 -1.29
N TYR A 169 -11.71 -22.12 -0.33
CA TYR A 169 -13.03 -22.70 -0.16
C TYR A 169 -13.76 -22.03 1.00
N MET A 170 -14.96 -21.52 0.75
CA MET A 170 -15.78 -20.79 1.71
C MET A 170 -17.08 -21.55 1.99
N PHE A 171 -17.35 -21.86 3.25
CA PHE A 171 -18.53 -22.63 3.62
C PHE A 171 -19.77 -21.75 3.73
N THR A 172 -20.86 -22.12 3.07
CA THR A 172 -22.12 -21.36 3.08
C THR A 172 -23.19 -21.98 3.99
N ASN A 173 -22.93 -23.16 4.56
CA ASN A 173 -23.74 -23.82 5.57
C ASN A 173 -22.89 -24.82 6.38
N GLY A 174 -23.53 -25.51 7.34
CA GLY A 174 -22.90 -26.57 8.13
C GLY A 174 -22.49 -26.08 9.52
N ILE A 175 -21.24 -26.34 9.91
CA ILE A 175 -20.73 -25.99 11.25
C ILE A 175 -20.60 -24.47 11.35
N SER A 176 -21.28 -23.86 12.32
CA SER A 176 -21.14 -22.43 12.61
C SER A 176 -19.72 -22.07 13.05
N GLY A 177 -19.25 -20.90 12.64
CA GLY A 177 -17.89 -20.44 12.93
C GLY A 177 -17.66 -19.00 12.48
N ASP A 178 -16.39 -18.60 12.46
CA ASP A 178 -15.97 -17.23 12.16
C ASP A 178 -15.59 -17.00 10.69
N GLY A 179 -15.84 -17.96 9.79
CA GLY A 179 -15.62 -17.77 8.36
C GLY A 179 -16.49 -16.64 7.79
N VAL A 180 -16.20 -16.22 6.55
CA VAL A 180 -16.83 -15.09 5.85
C VAL A 180 -18.36 -15.15 5.91
N HIS A 181 -18.93 -16.35 5.72
CA HIS A 181 -20.38 -16.61 5.74
C HIS A 181 -20.89 -17.10 7.11
N LYS A 182 -20.13 -16.93 8.19
CA LYS A 182 -20.46 -17.35 9.57
C LYS A 182 -20.52 -18.88 9.81
N PHE A 183 -19.86 -19.63 8.93
CA PHE A 183 -19.61 -21.07 9.10
C PHE A 183 -18.13 -21.31 9.39
N GLN A 184 -17.67 -22.56 9.30
CA GLN A 184 -16.25 -22.87 9.54
C GLN A 184 -15.32 -22.00 8.68
N GLY A 185 -14.12 -21.79 9.19
CA GLY A 185 -13.08 -21.03 8.51
C GLY A 185 -12.72 -21.61 7.13
N GLU A 186 -12.20 -20.72 6.30
CA GLU A 186 -11.85 -20.96 4.91
C GLU A 186 -10.73 -22.00 4.79
N VAL A 187 -10.75 -22.77 3.71
CA VAL A 187 -9.67 -23.71 3.40
C VAL A 187 -8.88 -23.19 2.21
N PHE A 188 -7.59 -22.93 2.41
CA PHE A 188 -6.68 -22.44 1.39
C PHE A 188 -5.95 -23.59 0.70
N THR A 189 -5.73 -23.48 -0.61
CA THR A 189 -4.96 -24.47 -1.38
C THR A 189 -3.45 -24.27 -1.32
N SER A 190 -2.98 -23.19 -0.71
CA SER A 190 -1.56 -22.82 -0.65
C SER A 190 -1.31 -21.88 0.53
N THR A 191 -0.07 -21.87 1.02
CA THR A 191 0.43 -20.88 1.98
C THR A 191 1.69 -20.21 1.46
N PRO A 192 2.19 -19.13 2.10
CA PRO A 192 3.47 -18.54 1.78
C PRO A 192 4.67 -19.50 1.80
N ALA A 193 4.56 -20.65 2.47
CA ALA A 193 5.57 -21.71 2.42
C ALA A 193 5.66 -22.41 1.05
N GLN A 194 4.68 -22.23 0.15
CA GLN A 194 4.69 -22.68 -1.24
C GLN A 194 4.66 -21.47 -2.19
N PRO A 195 5.74 -20.67 -2.27
CA PRO A 195 5.72 -19.36 -2.95
C PRO A 195 5.34 -19.44 -4.43
N ASP A 196 5.75 -20.50 -5.15
CA ASP A 196 5.47 -20.66 -6.58
C ASP A 196 3.96 -20.80 -6.89
N VAL A 197 3.17 -21.20 -5.90
CA VAL A 197 1.72 -21.39 -6.04
C VAL A 197 0.88 -20.46 -5.18
N TYR A 198 1.50 -19.71 -4.27
CA TYR A 198 0.82 -18.77 -3.40
C TYR A 198 0.53 -17.43 -4.08
N SER A 199 -0.64 -16.87 -3.79
CA SER A 199 -0.96 -15.45 -3.90
C SER A 199 -1.93 -15.07 -2.78
N ALA A 200 -1.85 -13.83 -2.32
CA ALA A 200 -2.86 -13.24 -1.45
C ALA A 200 -4.18 -13.00 -2.18
N LEU A 201 -4.15 -12.79 -3.51
CA LEU A 201 -5.35 -12.71 -4.31
C LEU A 201 -5.96 -14.10 -4.47
N THR A 202 -7.24 -14.23 -4.11
CA THR A 202 -7.91 -15.52 -4.01
C THR A 202 -9.15 -15.56 -4.88
N SER A 203 -9.26 -16.62 -5.67
CA SER A 203 -10.50 -17.09 -6.27
C SER A 203 -11.26 -17.98 -5.29
N HIS A 204 -12.59 -17.95 -5.36
CA HIS A 204 -13.44 -18.56 -4.34
C HIS A 204 -14.34 -19.66 -4.88
N VAL A 205 -14.47 -20.72 -4.10
CA VAL A 205 -15.44 -21.79 -4.30
C VAL A 205 -16.32 -21.88 -3.07
N HIS A 206 -17.62 -21.65 -3.24
CA HIS A 206 -18.59 -21.88 -2.19
C HIS A 206 -18.79 -23.38 -1.98
N VAL A 207 -18.73 -23.80 -0.72
CA VAL A 207 -18.93 -25.17 -0.26
C VAL A 207 -20.24 -25.24 0.50
N THR A 208 -21.16 -26.06 0.00
CA THR A 208 -22.48 -26.24 0.58
C THR A 208 -22.74 -27.72 0.85
N TRP A 209 -22.96 -28.08 2.10
CA TRP A 209 -23.47 -29.39 2.51
C TRP A 209 -24.86 -29.61 1.93
N LYS A 210 -25.09 -30.80 1.35
CA LYS A 210 -26.41 -31.20 0.85
C LYS A 210 -27.32 -31.65 1.98
N ASP A 211 -28.62 -31.58 1.74
CA ASP A 211 -29.63 -32.08 2.67
C ASP A 211 -29.40 -33.56 3.02
N GLY A 212 -29.50 -33.89 4.30
CA GLY A 212 -29.26 -35.24 4.82
C GLY A 212 -27.79 -35.63 5.00
N ALA A 213 -26.83 -34.80 4.55
CA ALA A 213 -25.42 -34.99 4.92
C ALA A 213 -25.15 -34.48 6.34
N THR A 214 -24.23 -35.12 7.06
CA THR A 214 -23.80 -34.68 8.40
C THR A 214 -22.60 -33.76 8.29
N PRO A 215 -22.73 -32.45 8.60
CA PRO A 215 -21.60 -31.53 8.54
C PRO A 215 -20.49 -31.91 9.54
N ARG A 216 -19.25 -31.70 9.12
CA ARG A 216 -18.05 -31.84 9.95
C ARG A 216 -17.02 -30.80 9.53
N ILE A 217 -16.01 -30.57 10.37
CA ILE A 217 -14.89 -29.72 9.97
C ILE A 217 -14.14 -30.38 8.82
N LEU A 218 -13.90 -29.61 7.76
CA LEU A 218 -13.08 -30.00 6.62
C LEU A 218 -11.96 -28.97 6.52
N ASN A 219 -10.75 -29.37 6.89
CA ASN A 219 -9.60 -28.46 7.08
C ASN A 219 -8.50 -28.63 6.00
N SER A 220 -8.82 -29.30 4.88
CA SER A 220 -7.93 -29.47 3.74
C SER A 220 -8.73 -29.55 2.44
N GLU A 221 -8.13 -29.12 1.32
CA GLU A 221 -8.76 -29.25 0.00
C GLU A 221 -9.07 -30.73 -0.30
N LYS A 222 -8.16 -31.63 0.07
CA LYS A 222 -8.37 -33.08 -0.07
C LYS A 222 -9.65 -33.54 0.64
N ALA A 223 -9.89 -33.11 1.88
CA ALA A 223 -11.09 -33.50 2.63
C ALA A 223 -12.38 -32.97 1.98
N ILE A 224 -12.34 -31.76 1.40
CA ILE A 224 -13.46 -31.16 0.66
C ILE A 224 -13.75 -31.96 -0.60
N LEU A 225 -12.73 -32.23 -1.42
CA LEU A 225 -12.90 -32.98 -2.66
C LEU A 225 -13.34 -34.43 -2.41
N ASP A 226 -12.86 -35.06 -1.34
CA ASP A 226 -13.29 -36.41 -0.96
C ASP A 226 -14.76 -36.42 -0.48
N ALA A 227 -15.24 -35.36 0.19
CA ALA A 227 -16.64 -35.22 0.58
C ALA A 227 -17.56 -34.89 -0.62
N GLU A 228 -17.09 -34.08 -1.57
CA GLU A 228 -17.81 -33.83 -2.83
C GLU A 228 -17.97 -35.10 -3.67
N LYS A 229 -16.91 -35.91 -3.83
CA LYS A 229 -16.97 -37.21 -4.53
C LYS A 229 -17.92 -38.20 -3.89
N LYS A 230 -18.11 -38.14 -2.57
CA LYS A 230 -19.11 -38.94 -1.84
C LYS A 230 -20.53 -38.41 -1.99
N GLY A 231 -20.70 -37.28 -2.68
CA GLY A 231 -21.98 -36.63 -2.90
C GLY A 231 -22.47 -35.81 -1.71
N GLU A 232 -21.66 -35.59 -0.68
CA GLU A 232 -22.04 -34.87 0.56
C GLU A 232 -22.09 -33.34 0.38
N LEU A 233 -21.33 -32.82 -0.59
CA LEU A 233 -21.16 -31.39 -0.86
C LEU A 233 -21.56 -31.01 -2.28
N THR A 234 -21.85 -29.73 -2.46
CA THR A 234 -21.86 -29.04 -3.75
C THR A 234 -20.76 -27.97 -3.72
N LEU A 235 -19.97 -27.89 -4.80
CA LEU A 235 -18.93 -26.89 -4.99
C LEU A 235 -19.33 -25.91 -6.08
N THR A 236 -19.46 -24.64 -5.74
CA THR A 236 -19.89 -23.59 -6.67
C THR A 236 -18.82 -22.51 -6.80
N PRO A 237 -18.09 -22.45 -7.93
CA PRO A 237 -17.14 -21.35 -8.18
C PRO A 237 -17.86 -20.00 -8.21
N VAL A 238 -17.22 -18.98 -7.64
CA VAL A 238 -17.75 -17.61 -7.59
C VAL A 238 -16.78 -16.67 -8.32
N GLN A 239 -17.32 -15.78 -9.14
CA GLN A 239 -16.53 -14.78 -9.88
C GLN A 239 -16.25 -13.54 -9.02
N VAL A 240 -15.63 -13.77 -7.86
CA VAL A 240 -15.18 -12.72 -6.94
C VAL A 240 -13.73 -13.00 -6.60
N VAL A 241 -12.91 -11.94 -6.62
CA VAL A 241 -11.54 -11.98 -6.14
C VAL A 241 -11.49 -11.22 -4.83
N LEU A 242 -10.92 -11.83 -3.80
CA LEU A 242 -10.62 -11.15 -2.53
C LEU A 242 -9.11 -11.06 -2.36
N ASN A 243 -8.66 -9.95 -1.77
CA ASN A 243 -7.31 -9.84 -1.25
C ASN A 243 -7.31 -10.43 0.18
N MET A 244 -6.67 -11.59 0.35
CA MET A 244 -6.62 -12.36 1.59
C MET A 244 -5.17 -12.69 2.02
N PRO A 245 -4.34 -11.70 2.36
CA PRO A 245 -2.98 -11.94 2.83
C PRO A 245 -2.92 -12.84 4.07
N GLN A 246 -2.05 -13.85 4.04
CA GLN A 246 -1.83 -14.76 5.16
C GLN A 246 -0.75 -14.20 6.09
N ILE A 247 -1.08 -14.10 7.37
CA ILE A 247 -0.23 -13.50 8.42
C ILE A 247 0.53 -14.57 9.19
N VAL A 248 -0.14 -15.68 9.50
CA VAL A 248 0.45 -16.87 10.15
C VAL A 248 -0.03 -18.09 9.37
N TRP A 249 0.84 -19.05 9.13
CA TRP A 249 0.57 -20.31 8.46
C TRP A 249 1.31 -21.43 9.21
N PRO A 250 1.07 -22.73 8.91
CA PRO A 250 1.60 -23.83 9.72
C PRO A 250 3.13 -23.78 9.92
N ASP A 251 3.86 -23.37 8.89
CA ASP A 251 5.32 -23.36 8.87
C ASP A 251 5.93 -21.96 9.09
N GLY A 252 5.15 -20.94 9.43
CA GLY A 252 5.69 -19.60 9.57
C GLY A 252 4.70 -18.47 9.80
N GLN A 253 5.21 -17.26 9.77
CA GLN A 253 4.43 -16.02 9.86
C GLN A 253 5.19 -14.87 9.21
N MET A 254 4.49 -13.77 8.95
CA MET A 254 5.12 -12.52 8.55
C MET A 254 6.12 -12.03 9.61
N MET A 255 7.14 -11.29 9.17
CA MET A 255 8.16 -10.76 10.07
C MET A 255 7.58 -9.67 10.97
N VAL A 256 7.61 -9.90 12.29
CA VAL A 256 7.33 -8.86 13.28
C VAL A 256 8.57 -7.99 13.44
N LYS A 257 8.41 -6.68 13.21
CA LYS A 257 9.47 -5.67 13.33
C LYS A 257 10.00 -5.64 14.75
N LYS A 258 11.33 -5.69 14.88
CA LYS A 258 12.02 -5.70 16.19
C LYS A 258 11.91 -4.35 16.89
N ASP A 259 12.23 -3.28 16.18
CA ASP A 259 12.02 -1.92 16.66
C ASP A 259 10.61 -1.46 16.30
N LYS A 260 9.78 -1.27 17.32
CA LYS A 260 8.38 -0.88 17.18
C LYS A 260 8.18 0.63 17.29
N THR A 261 9.26 1.38 17.45
CA THR A 261 9.21 2.85 17.52
C THR A 261 8.91 3.39 16.13
N LEU A 262 7.79 4.10 15.99
CA LEU A 262 7.42 4.74 14.74
C LEU A 262 7.80 6.22 14.77
N ALA A 263 8.43 6.68 13.70
CA ALA A 263 8.87 8.03 13.45
C ALA A 263 8.61 8.36 11.97
N ASP A 264 8.79 9.62 11.58
CA ASP A 264 8.54 10.04 10.19
C ASP A 264 9.47 9.32 9.19
N ASP A 265 10.68 8.98 9.62
CA ASP A 265 11.72 8.32 8.84
C ASP A 265 11.84 6.81 9.13
N THR A 266 10.81 6.19 9.72
CA THR A 266 10.79 4.74 9.97
C THR A 266 11.12 3.98 8.68
N PRO A 267 12.19 3.17 8.67
CA PRO A 267 12.57 2.45 7.46
C PRO A 267 11.54 1.39 7.08
N TYR A 268 11.33 1.25 5.76
CA TYR A 268 10.52 0.18 5.17
C TYR A 268 11.15 -1.21 5.33
N VAL A 269 12.41 -1.29 5.74
CA VAL A 269 13.12 -2.55 5.91
C VAL A 269 12.87 -3.17 7.29
N GLY A 270 12.99 -4.50 7.37
CA GLY A 270 13.01 -5.24 8.63
C GLY A 270 11.64 -5.50 9.27
N GLY A 271 10.57 -5.55 8.46
CA GLY A 271 9.23 -5.93 8.88
C GLY A 271 8.21 -4.79 8.81
N GLN A 272 6.99 -5.16 8.43
CA GLN A 272 5.82 -4.27 8.29
C GLN A 272 4.76 -4.49 9.37
N VAL A 273 4.98 -5.48 10.24
CA VAL A 273 4.05 -5.88 11.30
C VAL A 273 4.66 -5.52 12.67
N LEU A 274 3.89 -4.85 13.53
CA LEU A 274 4.29 -4.50 14.90
C LEU A 274 3.88 -5.56 15.93
N ASN A 275 2.75 -6.23 15.70
CA ASN A 275 2.24 -7.26 16.61
C ASN A 275 1.32 -8.24 15.89
N ILE A 276 1.32 -9.49 16.33
CA ILE A 276 0.38 -10.54 15.91
C ILE A 276 -0.17 -11.18 17.19
N ASP A 277 -1.49 -11.15 17.35
CA ASP A 277 -2.18 -11.81 18.45
C ASP A 277 -3.24 -12.78 17.89
N THR A 278 -2.91 -14.07 17.90
CA THR A 278 -3.80 -15.13 17.38
C THR A 278 -4.90 -15.50 18.37
N LYS A 279 -4.79 -15.09 19.64
CA LYS A 279 -5.83 -15.32 20.66
C LYS A 279 -6.91 -14.26 20.57
N GLU A 280 -6.50 -13.00 20.56
CA GLU A 280 -7.40 -11.85 20.36
C GLU A 280 -7.77 -11.64 18.89
N LYS A 281 -7.17 -12.42 17.99
CA LYS A 281 -7.38 -12.38 16.53
C LYS A 281 -7.17 -10.97 15.97
N THR A 282 -6.01 -10.39 16.24
CA THR A 282 -5.60 -9.10 15.68
C THR A 282 -4.18 -9.12 15.16
N VAL A 283 -3.92 -8.30 14.15
CA VAL A 283 -2.58 -7.99 13.65
C VAL A 283 -2.42 -6.48 13.58
N THR A 284 -1.30 -5.95 14.05
CA THR A 284 -1.01 -4.52 13.96
C THR A 284 0.06 -4.29 12.90
N PHE A 285 -0.31 -3.65 11.81
CA PHE A 285 0.60 -3.23 10.74
C PHE A 285 1.11 -1.80 10.96
N ILE A 286 2.20 -1.46 10.26
CA ILE A 286 2.59 -0.08 10.02
C ILE A 286 1.83 0.42 8.79
N ALA A 287 0.99 1.42 8.98
CA ALA A 287 0.33 2.15 7.92
C ALA A 287 1.20 3.34 7.51
N HIS A 288 1.56 3.38 6.23
CA HIS A 288 2.40 4.40 5.63
C HIS A 288 1.53 5.45 4.96
N ARG A 289 1.88 6.72 5.20
CA ARG A 289 1.25 7.85 4.53
C ARG A 289 1.81 8.01 3.12
N GLY A 290 0.93 8.22 2.16
CA GLY A 290 1.27 8.60 0.79
C GLY A 290 0.32 9.65 0.23
N TRP A 291 0.44 9.88 -1.06
CA TRP A 291 -0.42 10.78 -1.82
C TRP A 291 -1.33 10.00 -2.78
N GLY A 292 -2.61 10.33 -2.77
CA GLY A 292 -3.55 9.91 -3.81
C GLY A 292 -3.30 10.65 -5.12
N PRO A 293 -4.03 10.30 -6.20
CA PRO A 293 -3.79 10.83 -7.52
C PRO A 293 -4.04 12.35 -7.65
N ASP A 294 -4.82 12.91 -6.72
CA ASP A 294 -5.24 14.31 -6.62
C ASP A 294 -4.61 15.05 -5.43
N GLY A 295 -3.62 14.46 -4.75
CA GLY A 295 -2.97 15.07 -3.59
C GLY A 295 -3.67 14.86 -2.27
N ARG A 296 -4.79 14.10 -2.22
CA ARG A 296 -5.36 13.69 -0.94
C ARG A 296 -4.40 12.77 -0.18
N THR A 297 -4.48 12.79 1.14
CA THR A 297 -3.70 11.84 1.96
C THR A 297 -4.31 10.45 1.88
N ILE A 298 -3.46 9.44 1.72
CA ILE A 298 -3.79 8.01 1.76
C ILE A 298 -2.94 7.31 2.82
N TYR A 299 -3.46 6.20 3.35
CA TYR A 299 -2.71 5.28 4.19
C TYR A 299 -2.76 3.88 3.59
N TYR A 300 -1.62 3.19 3.62
CA TYR A 300 -1.49 1.84 3.08
C TYR A 300 -0.60 0.97 3.95
N ILE A 301 -0.85 -0.33 3.95
CA ILE A 301 0.06 -1.34 4.51
C ILE A 301 0.77 -2.06 3.38
N VAL A 302 1.75 -2.91 3.69
CA VAL A 302 2.41 -3.76 2.70
C VAL A 302 2.35 -5.20 3.19
N THR A 303 1.77 -6.11 2.40
CA THR A 303 1.47 -7.48 2.85
C THR A 303 2.31 -8.55 2.16
N ASP A 304 2.62 -8.33 0.89
CA ASP A 304 3.42 -9.24 0.06
C ASP A 304 3.98 -8.50 -1.16
N ALA A 305 5.01 -9.09 -1.77
CA ALA A 305 5.67 -8.52 -2.93
C ALA A 305 6.35 -9.59 -3.79
N THR A 306 6.67 -9.21 -5.03
CA THR A 306 7.59 -9.91 -5.92
C THR A 306 8.56 -8.90 -6.54
N PRO A 307 9.83 -9.23 -6.83
CA PRO A 307 10.51 -10.49 -6.55
C PRO A 307 10.87 -10.66 -5.06
N SER A 308 11.50 -11.79 -4.72
CA SER A 308 11.82 -12.12 -3.32
C SER A 308 12.73 -11.11 -2.64
N GLY A 309 13.69 -10.49 -3.35
CA GLY A 309 14.63 -9.51 -2.77
C GLY A 309 13.92 -8.35 -2.04
N PRO A 310 13.09 -7.55 -2.72
CA PRO A 310 12.26 -6.53 -2.06
C PRO A 310 11.33 -7.09 -0.97
N ALA A 311 10.72 -8.26 -1.18
CA ALA A 311 9.83 -8.88 -0.18
C ALA A 311 10.58 -9.17 1.13
N GLU A 312 11.74 -9.81 1.03
CA GLU A 312 12.63 -10.14 2.15
C GLU A 312 13.13 -8.88 2.87
N MET A 313 13.57 -7.86 2.11
CA MET A 313 14.02 -6.59 2.69
C MET A 313 12.92 -5.92 3.51
N MET A 314 11.69 -5.89 2.99
CA MET A 314 10.53 -5.32 3.70
C MET A 314 10.02 -6.22 4.84
N GLY A 315 10.38 -7.51 4.85
CA GLY A 315 9.88 -8.50 5.80
C GLY A 315 8.43 -8.89 5.54
N VAL A 316 8.02 -8.87 4.27
CA VAL A 316 6.69 -9.27 3.79
C VAL A 316 6.75 -10.60 3.04
N THR A 317 5.60 -11.20 2.76
CA THR A 317 5.57 -12.48 2.05
C THR A 317 6.07 -12.34 0.61
N ASN A 318 6.87 -13.30 0.14
CA ASN A 318 7.22 -13.42 -1.27
C ASN A 318 6.06 -14.08 -2.04
N ALA A 319 5.48 -13.37 -3.01
CA ALA A 319 4.38 -13.85 -3.85
C ALA A 319 4.72 -13.78 -5.36
N PRO A 320 5.56 -14.70 -5.90
CA PRO A 320 5.94 -14.73 -7.31
C PRO A 320 4.79 -14.66 -8.32
N ARG A 321 3.60 -15.16 -7.96
CA ARG A 321 2.42 -15.11 -8.84
C ARG A 321 1.97 -13.71 -9.21
N ASP A 322 2.28 -12.71 -8.38
CA ASP A 322 1.89 -11.33 -8.65
C ASP A 322 2.59 -10.75 -9.87
N ALA A 323 3.72 -11.32 -10.31
CA ALA A 323 4.40 -10.93 -11.54
C ALA A 323 3.47 -11.05 -12.77
N ASN A 324 2.49 -11.95 -12.73
CA ASN A 324 1.46 -12.09 -13.78
C ASN A 324 0.54 -10.86 -13.90
N LEU A 325 0.64 -9.90 -12.97
CA LEU A 325 -0.13 -8.66 -12.98
C LEU A 325 0.59 -7.49 -13.67
N ILE A 326 1.88 -7.62 -14.03
CA ILE A 326 2.68 -6.49 -14.53
C ILE A 326 2.09 -5.78 -15.75
N ALA A 327 1.40 -6.51 -16.62
CA ALA A 327 0.71 -5.97 -17.79
C ALA A 327 -0.83 -6.06 -17.67
N ASN A 328 -1.35 -6.50 -16.52
CA ASN A 328 -2.78 -6.68 -16.29
C ASN A 328 -3.38 -5.43 -15.63
N SER A 329 -4.66 -5.14 -15.90
CA SER A 329 -5.38 -4.02 -15.30
C SER A 329 -5.66 -4.18 -13.82
N ALA A 330 -5.58 -5.39 -13.27
CA ALA A 330 -5.74 -5.64 -11.84
C ALA A 330 -4.61 -5.04 -11.00
N ALA A 331 -3.50 -4.59 -11.61
CA ALA A 331 -2.51 -3.77 -10.95
C ALA A 331 -2.47 -2.36 -11.53
N VAL A 332 -2.32 -1.37 -10.65
CA VAL A 332 -2.27 0.05 -11.00
C VAL A 332 -0.93 0.66 -10.67
N ASP A 333 -0.64 1.82 -11.23
CA ASP A 333 0.68 2.44 -11.08
C ASP A 333 0.79 3.17 -9.74
N ILE A 334 1.98 3.09 -9.14
CA ILE A 334 2.41 4.02 -8.10
C ILE A 334 3.78 4.58 -8.48
N TYR A 335 4.02 5.83 -8.10
CA TYR A 335 5.26 6.53 -8.39
C TYR A 335 6.05 6.75 -7.11
N GLN A 336 7.29 6.24 -7.08
CA GLN A 336 8.22 6.35 -5.95
C GLN A 336 9.48 7.11 -6.38
N PHE A 337 10.11 7.85 -5.46
CA PHE A 337 11.24 8.72 -5.79
C PHE A 337 12.58 8.08 -5.44
N THR A 338 13.53 8.10 -6.37
CA THR A 338 14.89 7.53 -6.18
C THR A 338 15.95 8.57 -5.80
N ASN A 339 15.62 9.86 -5.92
CA ASN A 339 16.48 10.98 -5.54
C ASN A 339 15.64 12.25 -5.23
N GLY A 340 16.32 13.36 -4.95
CA GLY A 340 15.67 14.65 -4.66
C GLY A 340 15.38 14.83 -3.17
N ILE A 341 14.14 15.22 -2.85
CA ILE A 341 13.71 15.55 -1.48
C ILE A 341 13.73 14.30 -0.60
N LYS A 342 14.47 14.33 0.51
CA LYS A 342 14.51 13.25 1.50
C LYS A 342 13.18 13.17 2.24
N GLY A 343 12.70 11.97 2.57
CA GLY A 343 11.39 11.82 3.22
C GLY A 343 11.05 10.38 3.59
N SER A 344 9.78 10.15 3.91
CA SER A 344 9.23 8.88 4.40
C SER A 344 8.91 7.85 3.32
N GLY A 345 9.31 8.08 2.07
CA GLY A 345 9.06 7.16 0.97
C GLY A 345 9.92 5.88 1.05
N PRO A 346 9.54 4.79 0.38
CA PRO A 346 10.21 3.49 0.48
C PRO A 346 11.72 3.50 0.15
N LEU A 347 12.15 4.45 -0.68
CA LEU A 347 13.55 4.60 -1.11
C LEU A 347 14.27 5.75 -0.38
N GLY A 348 13.70 6.26 0.72
CA GLY A 348 14.28 7.32 1.55
C GLY A 348 14.13 8.74 0.99
N PHE A 349 13.21 8.92 0.04
CA PHE A 349 12.85 10.21 -0.55
C PHE A 349 11.38 10.53 -0.27
N GLN A 350 10.79 11.55 -0.89
CA GLN A 350 9.40 11.90 -0.64
C GLN A 350 8.43 10.71 -0.81
N ALA A 351 7.30 10.77 -0.11
CA ALA A 351 6.28 9.74 -0.15
C ALA A 351 5.75 9.51 -1.58
N GLY A 352 5.33 8.27 -1.85
CA GLY A 352 4.85 7.89 -3.18
C GLY A 352 3.49 8.50 -3.53
N ILE A 353 3.21 8.55 -4.83
CA ILE A 353 1.96 9.06 -5.40
C ILE A 353 1.26 7.92 -6.13
N ALA A 354 0.07 7.54 -5.68
CA ALA A 354 -0.75 6.50 -6.30
C ALA A 354 -1.53 7.03 -7.51
N SER A 355 -1.74 6.19 -8.52
CA SER A 355 -2.56 6.53 -9.70
C SER A 355 -4.07 6.32 -9.51
N GLY A 356 -4.48 5.72 -8.39
CA GLY A 356 -5.87 5.55 -7.97
C GLY A 356 -6.02 5.72 -6.46
N ALA A 357 -7.22 6.13 -6.02
CA ALA A 357 -7.62 6.27 -4.62
C ALA A 357 -8.84 5.41 -4.29
N LEU A 358 -9.11 5.24 -2.99
CA LEU A 358 -10.38 4.67 -2.53
C LEU A 358 -11.57 5.44 -3.12
N GLY A 359 -12.55 4.69 -3.61
CA GLY A 359 -13.73 5.22 -4.29
C GLY A 359 -13.59 5.38 -5.81
N ASP A 360 -12.37 5.28 -6.36
CA ASP A 360 -12.17 5.35 -7.79
C ASP A 360 -12.42 3.98 -8.46
N GLU A 361 -13.00 3.98 -9.67
CA GLU A 361 -13.20 2.75 -10.45
C GLU A 361 -11.87 2.05 -10.80
N ASN A 362 -10.78 2.83 -10.83
CA ASN A 362 -9.44 2.35 -11.09
C ASN A 362 -8.66 1.99 -9.81
N TYR A 363 -9.30 1.81 -8.66
CA TYR A 363 -8.61 1.36 -7.46
C TYR A 363 -8.21 -0.12 -7.54
N SER A 364 -6.99 -0.41 -7.07
CA SER A 364 -6.50 -1.75 -6.77
C SER A 364 -5.45 -1.71 -5.66
N PRO A 365 -5.39 -2.72 -4.76
CA PRO A 365 -4.30 -2.89 -3.81
C PRO A 365 -2.98 -3.32 -4.48
N MET A 366 -3.01 -3.80 -5.73
CA MET A 366 -1.81 -4.30 -6.40
C MET A 366 -1.11 -3.18 -7.17
N TRP A 367 0.15 -2.92 -6.85
CA TRP A 367 0.89 -1.80 -7.44
C TRP A 367 2.01 -2.23 -8.36
N ARG A 368 2.01 -1.63 -9.55
CA ARG A 368 3.15 -1.56 -10.47
C ARG A 368 4.02 -0.38 -10.08
N ILE A 369 5.22 -0.68 -9.60
CA ILE A 369 6.12 0.36 -9.09
C ILE A 369 6.81 1.06 -10.25
N ASN A 370 6.53 2.35 -10.42
CA ASN A 370 7.29 3.24 -11.28
C ASN A 370 8.22 4.08 -10.40
N VAL A 371 9.47 4.24 -10.83
CA VAL A 371 10.45 5.08 -10.15
C VAL A 371 10.62 6.41 -10.88
N ILE A 372 10.63 7.48 -10.11
CA ILE A 372 10.89 8.85 -10.55
C ILE A 372 12.30 9.25 -10.12
N GLY A 373 13.09 9.68 -11.10
CA GLY A 373 14.39 10.31 -10.87
C GLY A 373 14.38 11.76 -11.35
N TRP A 374 14.72 12.69 -10.48
CA TRP A 374 15.09 14.06 -10.84
C TRP A 374 16.36 14.04 -11.68
N LYS A 375 16.35 14.73 -12.82
CA LYS A 375 17.58 14.90 -13.63
C LYS A 375 18.59 15.79 -12.93
N ASP A 376 18.10 16.79 -12.21
CA ASP A 376 18.89 17.63 -11.31
C ASP A 376 18.25 17.60 -9.90
N PRO A 377 18.80 16.78 -8.99
CA PRO A 377 18.28 16.65 -7.63
C PRO A 377 18.29 17.96 -6.81
N ALA A 378 19.18 18.91 -7.14
CA ALA A 378 19.25 20.20 -6.43
C ALA A 378 18.03 21.09 -6.73
N ASN A 379 17.33 20.82 -7.83
CA ASN A 379 16.12 21.51 -8.26
C ASN A 379 14.84 20.71 -7.97
N ALA A 380 14.93 19.70 -7.10
CA ALA A 380 13.79 18.89 -6.72
C ALA A 380 12.71 19.75 -6.02
N ALA A 381 11.46 19.51 -6.39
CA ALA A 381 10.28 20.10 -5.77
C ALA A 381 9.36 19.00 -5.22
N LEU A 382 8.54 19.34 -4.23
CA LEU A 382 7.50 18.43 -3.74
C LEU A 382 6.51 18.19 -4.89
N LEU A 383 6.25 16.93 -5.21
CA LEU A 383 5.16 16.55 -6.10
C LEU A 383 4.11 15.84 -5.24
N GLU A 384 2.85 16.23 -5.37
CA GLU A 384 1.78 15.73 -4.51
C GLU A 384 0.73 14.95 -5.31
N ASN A 385 0.68 15.11 -6.63
CA ASN A 385 -0.38 14.51 -7.45
C ASN A 385 0.11 14.12 -8.85
N ILE A 386 -0.74 13.42 -9.61
CA ILE A 386 -0.41 12.95 -10.98
C ILE A 386 -0.20 14.12 -11.96
N SER A 387 -0.89 15.24 -11.77
CA SER A 387 -0.71 16.43 -12.63
C SER A 387 0.69 17.03 -12.47
N ASP A 388 1.23 17.06 -11.25
CA ASP A 388 2.59 17.50 -10.99
C ASP A 388 3.61 16.60 -11.70
N ILE A 389 3.46 15.27 -11.57
CA ILE A 389 4.32 14.29 -12.25
C ILE A 389 4.32 14.55 -13.76
N ASN A 390 3.14 14.67 -14.36
CA ASN A 390 2.99 14.90 -15.79
C ASN A 390 3.61 16.23 -16.24
N ALA A 391 3.39 17.31 -15.49
CA ALA A 391 3.97 18.62 -15.78
C ALA A 391 5.50 18.57 -15.76
N TYR A 392 6.10 17.95 -14.73
CA TYR A 392 7.56 17.87 -14.59
C TYR A 392 8.20 16.91 -15.59
N LYS A 393 7.51 15.82 -15.94
CA LYS A 393 7.94 14.91 -17.01
C LYS A 393 7.93 15.62 -18.37
N ASN A 394 6.86 16.34 -18.70
CA ASN A 394 6.72 17.08 -19.97
C ASN A 394 7.75 18.22 -20.08
N ALA A 395 8.08 18.87 -18.96
CA ALA A 395 9.15 19.84 -18.86
C ALA A 395 10.56 19.21 -18.92
N GLY A 396 10.66 17.87 -18.99
CA GLY A 396 11.92 17.14 -19.04
C GLY A 396 12.75 17.19 -17.75
N LYS A 397 12.13 17.52 -16.60
CA LYS A 397 12.80 17.68 -15.30
C LYS A 397 12.98 16.36 -14.54
N ILE A 398 12.09 15.40 -14.80
CA ILE A 398 12.13 14.06 -14.20
C ILE A 398 12.08 12.99 -15.28
N ASP A 399 12.71 11.87 -15.00
CA ASP A 399 12.56 10.63 -15.75
C ASP A 399 11.71 9.64 -14.95
N ILE A 400 10.92 8.84 -15.67
CA ILE A 400 10.05 7.81 -15.08
C ILE A 400 10.32 6.49 -15.77
N SER A 401 10.58 5.45 -14.99
CA SER A 401 10.77 4.09 -15.51
C SER A 401 10.11 3.06 -14.60
N LEU A 402 9.68 1.94 -15.17
CA LEU A 402 9.19 0.81 -14.40
C LEU A 402 10.32 0.21 -13.57
N ALA A 403 10.07 -0.07 -12.29
CA ALA A 403 11.04 -0.70 -11.41
C ALA A 403 11.28 -2.16 -11.82
N ARG A 404 12.56 -2.54 -11.93
CA ARG A 404 13.01 -3.90 -12.28
C ARG A 404 14.11 -4.38 -11.31
N PRO A 405 13.85 -4.48 -10.00
CA PRO A 405 14.79 -5.04 -9.04
C PRO A 405 15.20 -6.44 -9.50
N MET A 406 16.51 -6.71 -9.51
CA MET A 406 17.08 -7.96 -10.01
C MET A 406 16.65 -8.34 -11.44
N ASN A 407 16.31 -7.34 -12.28
CA ASN A 407 15.75 -7.52 -13.63
C ASN A 407 14.42 -8.30 -13.69
N SER A 408 13.67 -8.35 -12.59
CA SER A 408 12.38 -9.05 -12.50
C SER A 408 11.19 -8.10 -12.50
N ASP A 409 10.00 -8.61 -12.82
CA ASP A 409 8.74 -7.88 -12.62
C ASP A 409 8.57 -7.54 -11.14
N HIS A 410 8.16 -6.29 -10.84
CA HIS A 410 7.98 -5.82 -9.48
C HIS A 410 6.54 -5.39 -9.25
N ILE A 411 5.84 -6.19 -8.46
CA ILE A 411 4.50 -5.92 -7.96
C ILE A 411 4.54 -5.97 -6.44
N VAL A 412 3.81 -5.06 -5.81
CA VAL A 412 3.66 -5.02 -4.36
C VAL A 412 2.17 -4.94 -4.03
N ASN A 413 1.72 -5.78 -3.10
CA ASN A 413 0.37 -5.73 -2.55
C ASN A 413 0.34 -4.73 -1.39
N CYS A 414 -0.30 -3.59 -1.64
CA CYS A 414 -0.38 -2.45 -0.74
C CYS A 414 -1.83 -1.98 -0.58
N PRO A 415 -2.67 -2.72 0.16
CA PRO A 415 -4.05 -2.31 0.36
C PRO A 415 -4.13 -0.99 1.11
N PHE A 416 -5.08 -0.15 0.70
CA PHE A 416 -5.40 1.08 1.40
C PHE A 416 -6.23 0.73 2.62
N ILE A 417 -5.96 1.47 3.69
CA ILE A 417 -6.65 1.29 4.96
C ILE A 417 -6.91 2.65 5.60
N ASP A 418 -7.97 2.73 6.40
CA ASP A 418 -8.11 3.79 7.38
C ASP A 418 -7.55 3.29 8.73
N PRO A 419 -6.38 3.76 9.18
CA PRO A 419 -5.82 3.39 10.48
C PRO A 419 -6.58 4.00 11.68
N PHE A 420 -7.62 4.81 11.46
CA PHE A 420 -8.36 5.55 12.50
C PHE A 420 -9.85 5.18 12.59
N GLN A 421 -10.27 4.12 11.92
CA GLN A 421 -11.67 3.67 11.87
C GLN A 421 -12.20 3.06 13.17
#